data_AF-A0A382EN62-F1
#
_entry.id   AF-A0A382EN62-F1
#
_cell.length_a   1.000
_cell.length_b   1.000
_cell.length_c   1.000
_cell.angle_alpha   90.00
_cell.angle_beta   90.00
_cell.angle_gamma   90.00
#
_symmetry.space_group_name_H-M   'P 1'
#
loop_
_entity.id
_entity.type
_entity.pdbx_description
1 polymer ?
#
loop_
_entity_poly.entity_id
_entity_poly.type
_entity_poly.pdbx_seq_one_letter_code
_entity_poly.pdbx_strand_id
1 'polypeptide(L)' 'MDSDLFRRAWGNFATGASLITTVEENGNVHGMTANGIASISLDPMLSMVCV' A
#
# COMPACT_ATOMS: atom_id res chain seq x y z
N MET A 1 1.94 -4.65 23.95
CA MET A 1 1.75 -5.71 22.92
C MET A 1 3.09 -6.00 22.30
N ASP A 2 3.37 -7.26 21.99
CA ASP A 2 4.57 -7.67 21.25
C ASP A 2 4.41 -7.30 19.76
N SER A 3 5.32 -6.51 19.22
CA SER A 3 5.29 -6.02 17.84
C SER A 3 5.45 -7.14 16.82
N ASP A 4 6.22 -8.18 17.13
CA ASP A 4 6.40 -9.32 16.25
C ASP A 4 5.14 -10.18 16.18
N LEU A 5 4.46 -10.36 17.31
CA LEU A 5 3.17 -11.05 17.34
C LEU A 5 2.13 -10.31 16.48
N PHE A 6 2.06 -8.98 16.60
CA PHE A 6 1.14 -8.17 15.80
C PHE A 6 1.44 -8.26 14.30
N ARG A 7 2.71 -8.15 13.90
CA ARG A 7 3.14 -8.28 12.50
C ARG A 7 2.83 -9.67 11.93
N ARG A 8 3.06 -10.73 12.69
CA ARG A 8 2.74 -12.10 12.28
C ARG A 8 1.24 -12.32 12.12
N ALA A 9 0.43 -11.77 13.04
CA ALA A 9 -1.02 -11.85 12.95
C ALA A 9 -1.53 -11.22 11.64
N TRP A 10 -1.05 -10.03 11.29
CA TRP A 10 -1.39 -9.37 10.03
C TRP A 10 -0.85 -10.08 8.78
N GLY A 11 0.28 -10.77 8.89
CA GLY A 11 0.81 -11.60 7.80
C GLY A 11 -0.10 -12.75 7.36
N ASN A 12 -1.09 -13.14 8.17
CA ASN A 12 -2.08 -14.15 7.80
C ASN A 12 -3.20 -13.60 6.92
N PHE A 13 -3.34 -12.28 6.78
CA PHE A 13 -4.29 -11.67 5.87
C PHE A 13 -3.63 -11.52 4.49
N ALA A 14 -3.95 -12.45 3.58
CA ALA A 14 -3.36 -12.46 2.25
C ALA A 14 -3.71 -11.20 1.45
N THR A 15 -2.69 -10.58 0.86
CA THR A 15 -2.82 -9.40 -0.01
C THR A 15 -2.07 -9.62 -1.32
N GLY A 16 -2.38 -8.80 -2.32
CA GLY A 16 -1.52 -8.66 -3.49
C GLY A 16 -0.23 -7.90 -3.14
N ALA A 17 0.75 -7.98 -4.03
CA ALA A 17 1.92 -7.10 -4.00
C ALA A 17 1.78 -6.04 -5.10
N SER A 18 2.02 -4.77 -4.77
CA SER A 18 1.97 -3.64 -5.71
C SER A 18 3.23 -2.79 -5.62
N LEU A 19 3.58 -2.11 -6.71
CA LEU A 19 4.58 -1.06 -6.74
C LEU A 19 3.87 0.28 -6.95
N ILE A 20 3.90 1.15 -5.94
CA ILE A 20 3.37 2.50 -6.02
C ILE A 20 4.46 3.41 -6.58
N THR A 21 4.14 4.17 -7.62
CA THR A 21 5.10 5.04 -8.31
C THR A 21 4.59 6.47 -8.38
N THR A 22 5.49 7.43 -8.27
CA THR A 22 5.21 8.83 -8.55
C THR A 22 6.38 9.47 -9.26
N VAL A 23 6.13 10.61 -9.92
CA VAL A 23 7.12 11.41 -10.61
C VAL A 23 7.07 12.82 -10.04
N GLU A 24 8.20 13.32 -9.55
CA GLU A 24 8.34 14.71 -9.11
C GLU A 24 8.31 15.67 -10.31
N GLU A 25 8.06 16.96 -10.05
CA GLU A 25 8.03 18.00 -11.09
C GLU A 25 9.34 18.13 -11.86
N ASN A 26 10.48 17.81 -11.23
CA ASN A 26 11.81 17.83 -11.85
C ASN A 26 12.12 16.57 -12.70
N GLY A 27 11.19 15.60 -12.76
CA GLY A 27 11.33 14.34 -13.50
C GLY A 27 11.93 13.17 -12.69
N ASN A 28 12.24 13.35 -11.40
CA ASN A 28 12.69 12.24 -10.55
C ASN A 28 11.58 11.23 -10.34
N VAL A 29 11.92 9.95 -10.42
CA VAL A 29 10.98 8.83 -10.24
C VAL A 29 11.15 8.21 -8.86
N HIS A 30 10.05 8.04 -8.13
CA HIS A 30 10.01 7.33 -6.86
C HIS A 30 9.13 6.08 -6.97
N GLY A 31 9.53 5.03 -6.25
CA GLY A 31 8.81 3.77 -6.19
C GLY A 31 8.84 3.15 -4.81
N MET A 32 7.73 2.55 -4.37
CA MET A 32 7.63 1.83 -3.11
C MET A 32 6.80 0.55 -3.28
N THR A 33 7.33 -0.58 -2.84
CA THR A 33 6.55 -1.82 -2.72
C THR A 33 5.54 -1.65 -1.59
N ALA A 34 4.25 -1.83 -1.88
CA ALA A 34 3.18 -1.77 -0.90
C ALA A 34 2.23 -2.96 -1.08
N ASN A 35 1.79 -3.52 0.05
CA ASN A 35 0.75 -4.54 0.08
C ASN A 35 -0.52 -4.06 0.82
N GLY A 36 -0.47 -2.89 1.45
CA GLY A 36 -1.62 -2.21 2.05
C GLY A 36 -2.34 -1.30 1.05
N ILE A 37 -2.92 -1.88 0.00
CA ILE A 37 -3.72 -1.17 -1.02
C ILE A 37 -5.16 -1.71 -1.05
N ALA A 38 -6.13 -0.81 -1.20
CA ALA A 38 -7.55 -1.18 -1.33
C ALA A 38 -8.31 -0.20 -2.23
N SER A 39 -9.32 -0.72 -2.96
CA SER A 39 -10.35 0.10 -3.61
C SER A 39 -11.38 0.51 -2.55
N ILE A 40 -11.76 1.80 -2.52
CA ILE A 40 -12.64 2.35 -1.49
C ILE A 40 -13.94 2.96 -2.05
N SER A 41 -13.99 3.29 -3.34
CA SER A 41 -15.21 3.79 -4.00
C SER A 41 -15.16 3.55 -5.51
N LEU A 42 -16.34 3.35 -6.11
CA LEU A 42 -16.53 3.26 -7.56
C LEU A 42 -17.04 4.58 -8.17
N ASP A 43 -17.84 5.34 -7.42
CA ASP A 43 -18.33 6.65 -7.84
C ASP A 43 -18.25 7.66 -6.66
N PRO A 44 -17.21 8.50 -6.60
CA PRO A 44 -16.09 8.59 -7.54
C PRO A 44 -15.13 7.38 -7.43
N MET A 45 -14.32 7.12 -8.46
CA MET A 45 -13.30 6.07 -8.40
C MET A 45 -12.19 6.46 -7.42
N LEU A 46 -12.08 5.73 -6.32
CA LEU A 46 -11.08 5.99 -5.28
C LEU A 46 -10.37 4.72 -4.84
N SER A 47 -9.09 4.89 -4.52
CA SER A 47 -8.22 3.89 -3.91
C SER A 47 -7.47 4.49 -2.72
N MET A 48 -7.03 3.64 -1.80
CA MET A 48 -6.22 4.01 -0.65
C MET A 48 -4.94 3.16 -0.62
N VAL A 49 -3.83 3.78 -0.21
CA VAL A 49 -2.55 3.14 0.05
C VAL A 49 -2.09 3.58 1.45
N CYS A 50 -1.70 2.63 2.29
CA CYS A 50 -1.00 2.93 3.55
C CYS A 50 0.51 3.05 3.28
N VAL A 51 1.09 4.19 3.67
CA VAL A 51 2.52 4.53 3.55
C VAL A 51 3.13 4.78 4.92
#